data_AF-A0A396RZ59-F1
#
_entry.id   AF-A0A396RZ59-F1
#
_cell.length_a   1.000
_cell.length_b   1.000
_cell.length_c   1.000
_cell.angle_alpha   90.00
_cell.angle_beta   90.00
_cell.angle_gamma   90.00
#
_symmetry.space_group_name_H-M   'P 1'
#
loop_
_entity.id
_entity.type
_entity.pdbx_description
1 polymer ?
#
loop_
_entity_poly.entity_id
_entity_poly.type
_entity_poly.pdbx_seq_one_letter_code
_entity_poly.pdbx_strand_id
1 'polypeptide(L)' 'MKPSALKSGDWLAIRCGLGQGEYRAQFIERIPAKGKGCPAKSVIRNPDWAGLDGPDDHGVATISDYDLARRGRLLEGGVA' A
#
# COMPACT_ATOMS: atom_id res chain seq x y z
N MET A 1 -4.42 -6.96 -8.73
CA MET A 1 -5.52 -6.98 -7.73
C MET A 1 -6.46 -5.79 -7.91
N LYS A 2 -7.63 -5.76 -7.25
CA LYS A 2 -8.56 -4.60 -7.24
C LYS A 2 -8.43 -3.81 -5.92
N PRO A 3 -7.78 -2.63 -5.89
CA PRO A 3 -7.61 -1.87 -4.65
C PRO A 3 -8.93 -1.48 -3.96
N SER A 4 -10.00 -1.30 -4.74
CA SER A 4 -11.34 -0.99 -4.21
C SER A 4 -11.98 -2.14 -3.43
N ALA A 5 -11.43 -3.36 -3.48
CA ALA A 5 -11.92 -4.51 -2.73
C ALA A 5 -11.12 -4.77 -1.43
N LEU A 6 -10.07 -3.98 -1.17
CA LEU A 6 -9.25 -4.12 0.02
C LEU A 6 -9.94 -3.58 1.26
N LYS A 7 -9.67 -4.22 2.40
CA LYS A 7 -10.13 -3.81 3.72
C LYS A 7 -8.94 -3.32 4.53
N SER A 8 -9.19 -2.36 5.42
CA SER A 8 -8.18 -1.89 6.37
C SER A 8 -7.61 -3.07 7.16
N GLY A 9 -6.28 -3.16 7.26
CA GLY A 9 -5.56 -4.26 7.88
C GLY A 9 -5.11 -5.38 6.93
N ASP A 10 -5.60 -5.42 5.69
CA ASP A 10 -5.18 -6.43 4.71
C ASP A 10 -3.67 -6.35 4.47
N TRP A 11 -2.99 -7.50 4.58
CA TRP A 11 -1.56 -7.60 4.31
C TRP A 11 -1.29 -7.82 2.82
N LEU A 12 -0.36 -7.04 2.29
CA LEU A 12 -0.02 -7.01 0.88
C LEU A 12 1.46 -7.36 0.70
N ALA A 13 1.78 -8.09 -0.36
CA ALA A 13 3.13 -8.10 -0.93
C ALA A 13 3.13 -7.25 -2.20
N ILE A 14 4.02 -6.26 -2.25
CA ILE A 14 4.09 -5.29 -3.35
C ILE A 14 5.48 -5.36 -3.97
N ARG A 15 5.54 -5.61 -5.28
CA ARG A 15 6.79 -5.58 -6.04
C ARG A 15 7.37 -4.16 -6.12
N CYS A 16 8.67 -4.05 -5.87
CA CYS A 16 9.40 -2.79 -6.01
C CYS A 16 9.31 -2.27 -7.46
N GLY A 17 9.22 -0.95 -7.63
CA GLY A 17 9.04 -0.35 -8.96
C GLY A 17 10.28 -0.35 -9.86
N LEU A 18 11.48 -0.37 -9.26
CA LEU A 18 12.75 -0.17 -9.95
C LEU A 18 13.77 -1.30 -9.70
N GLY A 19 13.35 -2.45 -9.17
CA GLY A 19 14.29 -3.50 -8.79
C GLY A 19 13.67 -4.87 -8.58
N GLN A 20 14.52 -5.83 -8.24
CA GLN A 20 14.09 -7.14 -7.76
C GLN A 20 13.68 -7.04 -6.29
N GLY A 21 12.61 -7.75 -5.94
CA GLY A 21 12.14 -7.84 -4.56
C GLY A 21 10.72 -7.33 -4.35
N GLU A 22 10.22 -7.64 -3.17
CA GLU A 22 8.89 -7.31 -2.71
C GLU A 22 9.00 -6.80 -1.28
N TYR A 23 8.18 -5.82 -0.95
CA TYR A 23 8.01 -5.38 0.43
C TYR A 23 6.59 -5.71 0.90
N ARG A 24 6.45 -5.88 2.21
CA ARG A 24 5.16 -6.12 2.85
C ARG A 24 4.59 -4.80 3.34
N ALA A 25 3.29 -4.61 3.16
CA ALA A 25 2.61 -3.45 3.71
C ALA A 25 1.17 -3.81 4.10
N GLN A 26 0.66 -3.18 5.14
CA GLN A 26 -0.76 -3.20 5.46
C GLN A 26 -1.48 -2.13 4.66
N PHE A 27 -2.64 -2.48 4.12
CA PHE A 27 -3.58 -1.51 3.59
C PHE A 27 -4.25 -0.75 4.74
N ILE A 28 -4.22 0.57 4.70
CA ILE A 28 -4.92 1.42 5.68
C ILE A 28 -6.27 1.83 5.11
N GLU A 29 -6.25 2.57 4.01
CA GLU A 29 -7.45 3.12 3.38
C GLU A 29 -7.22 3.45 1.90
N ARG A 30 -8.33 3.73 1.21
CA ARG A 30 -8.31 4.19 -0.18
C ARG A 30 -8.85 5.61 -0.26
N ILE A 31 -8.06 6.46 -0.91
CA ILE A 31 -8.44 7.83 -1.27
C ILE A 31 -9.02 7.80 -2.70
N PRO A 32 -10.33 8.05 -2.89
CA PRO A 32 -10.93 8.05 -4.22
C PRO A 32 -10.43 9.21 -5.08
N ALA A 33 -10.53 9.05 -6.40
CA ALA A 33 -10.19 10.12 -7.34
C ALA A 33 -11.11 11.33 -7.13
N LYS A 34 -10.55 12.54 -7.11
CA LYS A 34 -11.30 13.80 -6.90
C LYS A 34 -11.54 14.60 -8.19
N GLY A 35 -11.11 14.08 -9.35
CA GLY A 35 -11.23 14.75 -10.64
C GLY A 35 -10.00 14.55 -11.53
N LYS A 36 -9.95 15.29 -12.64
CA LYS A 36 -8.85 15.23 -13.61
C LYS A 36 -7.52 15.61 -12.94
N GLY A 37 -6.50 14.77 -13.10
CA GLY A 37 -5.17 14.97 -12.49
C GLY A 37 -5.03 14.45 -11.05
N CYS A 38 -6.13 14.03 -10.42
CA CYS A 38 -6.14 13.51 -9.05
C CYS A 38 -6.57 12.03 -9.07
N PRO A 39 -5.70 11.10 -9.53
CA PRO A 39 -6.03 9.67 -9.56
C PRO A 39 -6.25 9.12 -8.16
N ALA A 40 -6.99 8.02 -8.07
CA ALA A 40 -7.19 7.31 -6.83
C ALA A 40 -5.85 6.74 -6.29
N LYS A 41 -5.70 6.77 -4.97
CA LYS A 41 -4.51 6.30 -4.26
C LYS A 41 -4.92 5.42 -3.11
N SER A 42 -4.03 4.53 -2.73
CA SER A 42 -4.14 3.71 -1.53
C SER A 42 -3.08 4.18 -0.52
N VAL A 43 -3.47 4.24 0.74
CA VAL A 43 -2.58 4.49 1.87
C VAL A 43 -2.15 3.14 2.43
N ILE A 44 -0.85 2.95 2.57
CA ILE A 44 -0.26 1.72 3.08
C ILE A 44 0.68 2.02 4.23
N ARG A 45 0.88 1.05 5.12
CA ARG A 45 1.87 1.10 6.18
C ARG A 45 2.84 -0.05 6.04
N ASN A 46 4.13 0.26 5.98
CA ASN A 46 5.18 -0.73 6.12
C ASN A 46 5.89 -0.52 7.47
N PRO A 47 5.80 -1.46 8.42
CA PRO A 47 6.51 -1.35 9.70
C PRO A 47 8.03 -1.21 9.55
N ASP A 48 8.61 -1.79 8.50
CA ASP A 48 10.05 -1.72 8.22
C ASP A 48 10.50 -0.30 7.82
N TRP A 49 9.56 0.58 7.49
CA TRP A 49 9.83 1.97 7.15
C TRP A 49 9.64 2.91 8.34
N ALA A 50 9.10 2.44 9.46
CA ALA A 50 8.92 3.30 10.62
C ALA A 50 10.28 3.80 11.15
N GLY A 51 10.36 5.10 11.41
CA GLY A 51 11.58 5.75 11.88
C GLY A 51 12.61 6.11 10.80
N LEU A 52 12.36 5.81 9.51
CA LEU A 52 13.31 6.12 8.45
C LEU A 52 13.38 7.62 8.13
N ASP A 53 12.26 8.34 8.23
CA ASP A 53 12.18 9.79 8.07
C ASP A 53 11.96 10.52 9.41
N GLY A 54 12.73 10.11 10.43
CA GLY A 54 12.70 10.70 11.78
C GLY A 54 11.80 9.97 12.77
N PRO A 55 11.79 10.41 14.05
CA PRO A 55 11.17 9.66 15.15
C PRO A 55 9.64 9.53 15.06
N ASP A 56 8.98 10.43 14.32
CA ASP A 56 7.52 10.44 14.14
C ASP A 56 7.07 9.72 12.86
N ASP A 57 8.00 9.14 12.10
CA ASP A 57 7.67 8.37 10.90
C ASP A 57 7.05 7.01 11.28
N HIS A 58 5.76 6.86 11.00
CA HIS A 58 5.01 5.64 11.26
C HIS A 58 5.08 4.61 10.12
N GLY A 59 5.92 4.87 9.09
CA GLY A 59 6.09 4.02 7.92
C GLY A 59 4.89 4.08 6.96
N VAL A 60 4.17 5.21 6.95
CA VAL A 60 2.96 5.41 6.14
C VAL A 60 3.32 6.04 4.80
N ALA A 61 2.86 5.43 3.71
CA ALA A 61 3.10 5.92 2.37
C ALA A 61 1.84 5.86 1.51
N THR A 62 1.85 6.59 0.39
CA THR A 62 0.80 6.49 -0.62
C THR A 62 1.32 5.77 -1.86
N ILE A 63 0.47 4.94 -2.46
CA ILE A 63 0.70 4.27 -3.72
C ILE A 63 -0.49 4.50 -4.64
N SER A 64 -0.26 4.68 -5.94
CA SER A 64 -1.37 4.81 -6.89
C SER A 64 -2.17 3.51 -6.96
N ASP A 65 -3.49 3.60 -7.13
CA ASP A 65 -4.33 2.41 -7.34
C ASP A 65 -3.84 1.60 -8.55
N TYR A 66 -3.33 2.28 -9.57
CA TYR A 66 -2.77 1.67 -10.77
C TYR A 66 -1.53 0.82 -10.47
N ASP A 67 -0.58 1.35 -9.72
CA ASP A 67 0.62 0.61 -9.34
C ASP A 67 0.29 -0.53 -8.40
N LEU A 68 -0.58 -0.30 -7.42
CA LEU A 68 -1.00 -1.33 -6.49
C LEU A 68 -1.73 -2.47 -7.21
N ALA A 69 -2.60 -2.16 -8.16
CA ALA A 69 -3.30 -3.16 -8.95
C ALA A 69 -2.36 -4.06 -9.76
N ARG A 70 -1.22 -3.53 -10.22
CA ARG A 70 -0.24 -4.25 -11.05
C ARG A 70 0.83 -4.98 -10.24
N ARG A 71 1.24 -4.41 -9.12
CA ARG A 71 2.41 -4.86 -8.35
C ARG A 71 2.03 -5.56 -7.06
N GLY A 72 0.86 -5.26 -6.53
CA GLY A 72 0.34 -5.82 -5.29
C GLY A 72 -0.35 -7.16 -5.49
N ARG A 73 -0.15 -8.04 -4.51
CA ARG A 73 -1.01 -9.19 -4.24
C ARG A 73 -1.42 -9.19 -2.78
N LEU A 74 -2.63 -9.68 -2.52
CA LEU A 74 -3.09 -9.95 -1.16
C LEU A 74 -2.30 -11.14 -0.62
N LEU A 75 -1.82 -11.04 0.61
CA LEU A 75 -1.28 -12.17 1.35
C LEU A 75 -2.46 -12.81 2.09
N GLU A 76 -2.82 -14.04 1.72
CA GLU A 76 -3.82 -14.79 2.48
C GLU A 76 -3.26 -15.09 3.88
N GLY A 77 -3.95 -14.63 4.92
CA GLY A 77 -3.60 -14.89 6.31
C GLY A 77 -3.43 -13.63 7.14
N GLY A 78 -4.45 -13.33 7.95
CA GLY A 78 -4.39 -12.21 8.88
C GLY A 78 -5.43 -12.19 10.01
N VAL A 79 -6.27 -13.21 10.22
CA VAL A 79 -6.88 -13.55 11.52
C VAL A 79 -7.18 -15.06 11.54
N ALA A 80 -6.48 -15.78 12.42
CA ALA A 80 -7.06 -16.87 13.19
C ALA A 80 -7.41 -16.29 14.56
#